data_AF-A0AA36IKV1-F1
#
_entry.id   AF-A0AA36IKV1-F1
#
_cell.length_a   1.000
_cell.length_b   1.000
_cell.length_c   1.000
_cell.angle_alpha   90.00
_cell.angle_beta   90.00
_cell.angle_gamma   90.00
#
_symmetry.space_group_name_H-M   'P 1'
#
loop_
_entity.id
_entity.type
_entity.pdbx_description
1 polymer ?
#
loop_
_entity_poly.entity_id
_entity_poly.type
_entity_poly.pdbx_seq_one_letter_code
_entity_poly.pdbx_strand_id
1 'polypeptide(L)'
;MRAMRAMRAFCGFRAARLAQPRSHLPFRVAAFSTDWEGLSLSELRRVAAERRIDVADCFERRDLVQRLQAAHRVCRTFPACEASADSADEATCTVDEQPALSSMSIAELRKMIHEAGLNSRDLLEKRDFLERAAEAQQLLAKAASDAKASTGSKANSSQKAEPWDVQRYRELEVVLFARGGCPHCVSAVQLLRQRGLQDFELQDVEWSAQAVEEFRQLGGRGVPFFYSRKTQKSLAGWKPDATDLNFLIAHLQ
;
A
#
# COMPACT_ATOMS: atom_id res chain seq x y z
N MET A 1 -17.37 54.64 36.77
CA MET A 1 -17.52 55.38 35.50
C MET A 1 -17.30 54.42 34.34
N ARG A 2 -18.25 54.40 33.41
CA ARG A 2 -18.30 53.57 32.19
C ARG A 2 -17.37 54.15 31.10
N ALA A 3 -16.68 53.30 30.34
CA ALA A 3 -16.21 53.58 28.97
C ALA A 3 -16.11 52.23 28.24
N MET A 4 -17.13 51.78 27.49
CA MET A 4 -17.49 52.12 26.10
C MET A 4 -16.37 51.91 25.06
N ARG A 5 -16.50 50.78 24.34
CA ARG A 5 -16.46 50.58 22.87
C ARG A 5 -15.36 51.27 22.04
N ALA A 6 -14.62 50.45 21.29
CA ALA A 6 -14.47 50.64 19.83
C ALA A 6 -14.08 49.31 19.14
N MET A 7 -15.09 48.56 18.68
CA MET A 7 -14.91 47.56 17.63
C MET A 7 -14.67 48.31 16.30
N ARG A 8 -13.49 48.13 15.69
CA ARG A 8 -13.30 48.46 14.27
C ARG A 8 -13.30 47.17 13.47
N ALA A 9 -14.41 46.99 12.76
CA ALA A 9 -14.53 46.05 11.66
C ALA A 9 -13.64 46.50 10.50
N PHE A 10 -12.82 45.59 9.98
CA PHE A 10 -12.20 45.73 8.66
C PHE A 10 -12.52 44.46 7.88
N CYS A 11 -13.70 44.45 7.27
CA CYS A 11 -14.06 43.47 6.25
C CYS A 11 -13.27 43.81 4.98
N GLY A 12 -12.11 43.21 4.82
CA GLY A 12 -11.36 43.18 3.57
C GLY A 12 -12.09 42.32 2.53
N PHE A 13 -12.77 42.99 1.61
CA PHE A 13 -13.43 42.44 0.43
C PHE A 13 -12.40 41.75 -0.48
N ARG A 14 -12.20 40.43 -0.33
CA ARG A 14 -11.50 39.63 -1.35
C ARG A 14 -12.52 39.22 -2.40
N ALA A 15 -12.43 39.84 -3.58
CA ALA A 15 -13.18 39.48 -4.76
C ALA A 15 -13.01 37.99 -5.06
N ALA A 16 -14.09 37.22 -4.86
CA ALA A 16 -14.19 35.85 -5.31
C ALA A 16 -14.13 35.83 -6.84
N ARG A 17 -13.01 35.37 -7.40
CA ARG A 17 -13.01 34.88 -8.78
C ARG A 17 -13.90 33.65 -8.80
N LEU A 18 -15.10 33.81 -9.34
CA LEU A 18 -15.98 32.71 -9.71
C LEU A 18 -15.22 31.85 -10.72
N ALA A 19 -14.59 30.78 -10.21
CA ALA A 19 -14.07 29.72 -11.03
C ALA A 19 -15.26 29.11 -11.78
N GLN A 20 -15.28 29.31 -13.09
CA GLN A 20 -16.28 28.70 -13.96
C GLN A 20 -16.23 27.17 -13.78
N PRO A 21 -17.37 26.50 -13.57
CA PRO A 21 -17.41 25.06 -13.52
C PRO A 21 -17.01 24.53 -14.90
N ARG A 22 -15.85 23.88 -14.98
CA ARG A 22 -15.45 23.11 -16.16
C ARG A 22 -16.49 22.01 -16.32
N SER A 23 -17.30 22.14 -17.36
CA SER A 23 -18.24 21.12 -17.81
C SER A 23 -17.48 19.81 -18.01
N HIS A 24 -17.64 18.88 -17.08
CA HIS A 24 -17.23 17.50 -17.22
C HIS A 24 -18.15 16.86 -18.26
N LEU A 25 -17.77 16.97 -19.54
CA LEU A 25 -18.32 16.10 -20.56
C LEU A 25 -17.90 14.66 -20.23
N PRO A 26 -18.82 13.68 -20.30
CA PRO A 26 -18.47 12.27 -20.11
C PRO A 26 -17.46 11.87 -21.18
N PHE A 27 -16.23 11.67 -20.75
CA PHE A 27 -15.12 11.26 -21.59
C PHE A 27 -15.39 9.83 -22.05
N ARG A 28 -15.99 9.71 -23.24
CA ARG A 28 -16.18 8.43 -23.92
C ARG A 28 -14.79 7.92 -24.27
N VAL A 29 -14.24 7.04 -23.43
CA VAL A 29 -12.96 6.36 -23.69
C VAL A 29 -13.20 5.44 -24.88
N ALA A 30 -13.05 5.97 -26.09
CA ALA A 30 -12.84 5.13 -27.25
C ALA A 30 -11.62 4.26 -26.95
N ALA A 31 -11.75 2.95 -27.14
CA ALA A 31 -10.64 2.02 -27.02
C ALA A 31 -9.62 2.33 -28.12
N PHE A 32 -8.73 3.29 -27.87
CA PHE A 32 -7.63 3.61 -28.76
C PHE A 32 -6.67 2.42 -28.75
N SER A 33 -6.53 1.77 -29.91
CA SER A 33 -5.41 0.88 -30.19
C SER A 33 -4.12 1.64 -29.93
N THR A 34 -3.29 1.09 -29.06
CA THR A 34 -2.20 1.82 -28.40
C THR A 34 -0.91 1.71 -29.20
N ASP A 35 -0.94 2.20 -30.44
CA ASP A 35 0.23 2.32 -31.28
C ASP A 35 1.02 3.57 -30.90
N TRP A 36 1.65 3.51 -29.72
CA TRP A 36 2.53 4.56 -29.20
C TRP A 36 3.71 4.85 -30.15
N GLU A 37 4.11 3.87 -30.97
CA GLU A 37 5.20 3.97 -31.93
C GLU A 37 4.89 4.88 -33.13
N GLY A 38 3.61 5.19 -33.38
CA GLY A 38 3.21 6.14 -34.43
C GLY A 38 3.23 7.61 -33.97
N LEU A 39 3.25 7.86 -32.65
CA LEU A 39 3.12 9.21 -32.11
C LEU A 39 4.45 9.95 -32.08
N SER A 40 4.39 11.26 -32.35
CA SER A 40 5.50 12.20 -32.17
C SER A 40 5.80 12.46 -30.69
N LEU A 41 6.99 12.99 -30.38
CA LEU A 41 7.39 13.34 -29.01
C LEU A 41 6.43 14.32 -28.32
N SER A 42 5.93 15.31 -29.05
CA SER A 42 4.97 16.31 -28.54
C SER A 42 3.63 15.66 -28.18
N GLU A 43 3.16 14.71 -28.99
CA GLU A 43 1.93 13.97 -28.72
C GLU A 43 2.09 13.02 -27.53
N LEU A 44 3.22 12.33 -27.42
CA LEU A 44 3.52 11.47 -26.26
C LEU A 44 3.51 12.27 -24.95
N ARG A 45 4.13 13.46 -24.93
CA ARG A 45 4.10 14.35 -23.76
C ARG A 45 2.70 14.87 -23.47
N ARG A 46 1.90 15.19 -24.49
CA ARG A 46 0.50 15.59 -24.32
C ARG A 46 -0.31 14.46 -23.67
N VAL A 47 -0.17 13.22 -24.15
CA VAL A 47 -0.87 12.07 -23.58
C VAL A 47 -0.41 11.77 -22.14
N ALA A 48 0.90 11.89 -21.86
CA ALA A 48 1.41 11.75 -20.50
C ALA A 48 0.80 12.79 -19.54
N ALA A 49 0.72 14.06 -19.98
CA ALA A 49 0.12 15.14 -19.20
C ALA A 49 -1.39 14.92 -18.97
N GLU A 50 -2.14 14.50 -19.99
CA GLU A 50 -3.57 14.14 -19.89
C GLU A 50 -3.80 13.03 -18.86
N ARG A 51 -2.88 12.05 -18.79
CA ARG A 51 -2.93 10.93 -17.86
C ARG A 51 -2.26 11.20 -16.51
N ARG A 52 -1.77 12.43 -16.28
CA ARG A 52 -1.03 12.82 -15.06
C ARG A 52 0.17 11.91 -14.74
N ILE A 53 0.88 11.46 -15.78
CA ILE A 53 2.09 10.65 -15.65
C ILE A 53 3.29 11.61 -15.64
N ASP A 54 4.13 11.51 -14.61
CA ASP A 54 5.36 12.28 -14.53
C ASP A 54 6.40 11.75 -15.54
N VAL A 55 6.95 12.69 -16.31
CA VAL A 55 7.91 12.47 -17.40
C VAL A 55 9.13 13.38 -17.27
N ALA A 56 9.34 14.03 -16.11
CA ALA A 56 10.48 14.92 -15.88
C ALA A 56 11.83 14.22 -16.15
N ASP A 57 11.93 12.93 -15.84
CA ASP A 57 13.14 12.11 -16.01
C ASP A 57 13.20 11.37 -17.35
N CYS A 58 12.26 11.63 -18.28
CA CYS A 58 12.23 10.96 -19.59
C CYS A 58 12.86 11.87 -20.65
N PHE A 59 14.12 11.59 -21.00
CA PHE A 59 14.88 12.39 -21.95
C PHE A 59 14.70 11.90 -23.40
N GLU A 60 14.52 10.60 -23.58
CA GLU A 60 14.37 10.00 -24.91
C GLU A 60 12.93 9.60 -25.23
N ARG A 61 12.62 9.48 -26.53
CA ARG A 61 11.32 8.97 -27.02
C ARG A 61 11.02 7.59 -26.45
N ARG A 62 12.03 6.73 -26.36
CA ARG A 62 11.91 5.37 -25.85
C ARG A 62 11.48 5.36 -24.39
N ASP A 63 12.04 6.23 -23.56
CA ASP A 63 11.68 6.35 -22.14
C ASP A 63 10.21 6.76 -21.97
N LEU A 64 9.75 7.75 -22.75
CA LEU A 64 8.35 8.20 -22.76
C LEU A 64 7.39 7.07 -23.11
N VAL A 65 7.69 6.31 -24.17
CA VAL A 65 6.85 5.17 -24.59
C VAL A 65 6.84 4.08 -23.52
N GLN A 66 8.00 3.73 -22.97
CA GLN A 66 8.11 2.71 -21.93
C GLN A 66 7.35 3.13 -20.66
N ARG A 67 7.44 4.40 -20.25
CA ARG A 67 6.71 4.96 -19.11
C ARG A 67 5.20 4.89 -19.32
N LEU A 68 4.72 5.27 -20.50
CA LEU A 68 3.30 5.22 -20.88
C LEU A 68 2.77 3.78 -20.92
N GLN A 69 3.55 2.84 -21.46
CA GLN A 69 3.20 1.41 -21.48
C GLN A 69 3.15 0.81 -20.06
N ALA A 70 4.11 1.15 -19.20
CA ALA A 70 4.13 0.69 -17.81
C ALA A 70 2.89 1.19 -17.05
N ALA A 71 2.56 2.48 -17.17
CA ALA A 71 1.36 3.05 -16.56
C ALA A 71 0.07 2.40 -17.10
N HIS A 72 0.02 2.05 -18.38
CA HIS A 72 -1.13 1.35 -18.97
C HIS A 72 -1.32 -0.06 -18.39
N ARG A 73 -0.23 -0.79 -18.10
CA ARG A 73 -0.30 -2.12 -17.47
C ARG A 73 -0.83 -2.04 -16.03
N VAL A 74 -0.38 -1.06 -15.25
CA VAL A 74 -0.82 -0.86 -13.85
C VAL A 74 -2.32 -0.51 -13.78
N CYS A 75 -2.83 0.22 -14.76
CA CYS A 75 -4.25 0.58 -14.81
C CYS A 75 -5.17 -0.62 -15.14
N ARG A 76 -4.68 -1.64 -15.84
CA ARG A 76 -5.43 -2.87 -16.11
C ARG A 76 -5.47 -3.86 -14.94
N THR A 77 -4.62 -3.68 -13.94
CA THR A 77 -4.55 -4.58 -12.78
C THR A 77 -5.44 -4.16 -11.61
N PHE A 78 -6.33 -3.17 -11.77
CA PHE A 78 -7.50 -3.08 -10.90
C PHE A 78 -8.51 -4.14 -11.32
N PRO A 79 -8.92 -5.07 -10.43
CA PRO A 79 -9.92 -6.06 -10.77
C PRO A 79 -11.25 -5.31 -10.95
N ALA A 80 -11.59 -5.04 -12.21
CA ALA A 80 -12.99 -4.90 -12.57
C ALA A 80 -13.63 -6.24 -12.23
N CYS A 81 -14.58 -6.23 -11.30
CA CYS A 81 -15.54 -7.31 -11.13
C CYS A 81 -16.24 -7.54 -12.47
N GLU A 82 -15.74 -8.49 -13.26
CA GLU A 82 -16.55 -9.13 -14.28
C GLU A 82 -16.78 -10.57 -13.83
N ALA A 83 -18.04 -10.79 -13.50
CA ALA A 83 -18.61 -12.07 -13.16
C ALA A 83 -18.60 -13.01 -14.37
N SER A 84 -18.30 -14.28 -14.09
CA SER A 84 -18.73 -15.49 -14.83
C SER A 84 -18.16 -15.65 -16.25
N ALA A 85 -17.87 -16.84 -16.78
CA ALA A 85 -18.12 -18.21 -16.37
C ALA A 85 -17.09 -19.13 -17.04
N ASP A 86 -16.93 -20.32 -16.47
CA ASP A 86 -16.66 -21.60 -17.13
C ASP A 86 -15.57 -21.68 -18.20
N SER A 87 -14.45 -22.33 -17.83
CA SER A 87 -13.91 -23.44 -18.62
C SER A 87 -12.83 -24.16 -17.82
N ALA A 88 -13.16 -25.36 -17.36
CA ALA A 88 -12.18 -26.35 -16.97
C ALA A 88 -11.50 -26.87 -18.24
N ASP A 89 -10.19 -26.69 -18.35
CA ASP A 89 -9.36 -27.55 -19.17
C ASP A 89 -7.95 -27.63 -18.56
N GLU A 90 -7.62 -28.83 -18.09
CA GLU A 90 -6.30 -29.22 -17.62
C GLU A 90 -5.33 -29.25 -18.81
N ALA A 91 -4.53 -28.20 -18.96
CA ALA A 91 -3.31 -28.23 -19.76
C ALA A 91 -2.11 -28.05 -18.83
N THR A 92 -1.53 -29.19 -18.43
CA THR A 92 -0.25 -29.24 -17.72
C THR A 92 0.86 -28.78 -18.66
N CYS A 93 1.28 -27.53 -18.54
CA CYS A 93 2.49 -27.00 -19.17
C CYS A 93 3.58 -26.85 -18.09
N THR A 94 4.45 -27.85 -17.95
CA THR A 94 5.72 -27.70 -17.23
C THR A 94 6.71 -27.00 -18.15
N VAL A 95 6.62 -25.68 -18.25
CA VAL A 95 7.74 -24.86 -18.72
C VAL A 95 8.32 -24.22 -17.48
N ASP A 96 9.49 -24.70 -17.09
CA ASP A 96 10.33 -24.15 -16.02
C ASP A 96 10.90 -22.81 -16.52
N GLU A 97 10.01 -21.84 -16.75
CA GLU A 97 10.34 -20.49 -17.14
C GLU A 97 10.59 -19.71 -15.85
N GLN A 98 11.72 -20.00 -15.20
CA GLN A 98 12.21 -19.10 -14.16
C GLN A 98 12.46 -17.74 -14.85
N PRO A 99 11.75 -16.67 -14.45
CA PRO A 99 11.98 -15.36 -15.02
C PRO A 99 13.44 -15.01 -14.80
N ALA A 100 14.16 -14.70 -15.88
CA ALA A 100 15.59 -14.44 -15.83
C ALA A 100 15.85 -13.25 -14.90
N LEU A 101 16.21 -13.51 -13.63
CA LEU A 101 16.47 -12.50 -12.60
C LEU A 101 17.38 -11.37 -13.11
N SER A 102 18.29 -11.70 -14.03
CA SER A 102 19.21 -10.80 -14.72
C SER A 102 18.54 -9.62 -15.44
N SER A 103 17.32 -9.79 -15.98
CA SER A 103 16.57 -8.74 -16.67
C SER A 103 15.79 -7.81 -15.75
N MET A 104 15.69 -8.14 -14.46
CA MET A 104 14.99 -7.30 -13.48
C MET A 104 15.82 -6.08 -13.08
N SER A 105 15.14 -4.99 -12.78
CA SER A 105 15.73 -3.77 -12.24
C SER A 105 16.15 -3.95 -10.77
N ILE A 106 17.09 -3.14 -10.29
CA ILE A 106 17.54 -3.19 -8.88
C ILE A 106 16.37 -2.95 -7.90
N ALA A 107 15.41 -2.11 -8.27
CA ALA A 107 14.22 -1.84 -7.46
C ALA A 107 13.34 -3.09 -7.31
N GLU A 108 13.12 -3.83 -8.40
CA GLU A 108 12.36 -5.08 -8.38
C GLU A 108 13.08 -6.17 -7.57
N LEU A 109 14.41 -6.27 -7.71
CA LEU A 109 15.22 -7.20 -6.91
C LEU A 109 15.14 -6.87 -5.41
N ARG A 110 15.22 -5.60 -5.02
CA ARG A 110 15.04 -5.17 -3.61
C ARG A 110 13.68 -5.55 -3.05
N LYS A 111 12.62 -5.36 -3.86
CA LYS A 111 11.26 -5.72 -3.47
C LYS A 111 11.16 -7.22 -3.17
N MET A 112 11.68 -8.08 -4.06
CA MET A 112 11.68 -9.53 -3.86
C MET A 112 12.45 -9.96 -2.60
N ILE A 113 13.64 -9.39 -2.37
CA ILE A 113 14.46 -9.67 -1.18
C ILE A 113 13.68 -9.31 0.10
N HIS A 114 13.02 -8.15 0.11
CA HIS A 114 12.24 -7.69 1.27
C HIS A 114 10.97 -8.52 1.49
N GLU A 115 10.30 -8.96 0.43
CA GLU A 115 9.13 -9.86 0.53
C GLU A 115 9.50 -11.21 1.15
N ALA A 116 10.72 -11.70 0.91
CA ALA A 116 11.26 -12.89 1.57
C ALA A 116 11.80 -12.62 2.99
N GLY A 117 11.74 -11.38 3.49
CA GLY A 117 12.22 -11.00 4.83
C GLY A 117 13.74 -10.85 4.94
N LEU A 118 14.45 -10.80 3.82
CA LEU A 118 15.90 -10.59 3.80
C LEU A 118 16.26 -9.11 3.80
N ASN A 119 17.39 -8.75 4.40
CA ASN A 119 17.90 -7.38 4.40
C ASN A 119 18.73 -7.11 3.13
N SER A 120 18.51 -5.96 2.50
CA SER A 120 19.20 -5.52 1.29
C SER A 120 20.14 -4.31 1.51
N ARG A 121 20.33 -3.85 2.76
CA ARG A 121 21.11 -2.63 3.05
C ARG A 121 22.58 -2.73 2.68
N ASP A 122 23.17 -3.91 2.76
CA ASP A 122 24.60 -4.12 2.57
C ASP A 122 24.97 -4.52 1.13
N LEU A 123 23.99 -4.52 0.22
CA LEU A 123 24.18 -4.89 -1.18
C LEU A 123 24.47 -3.64 -2.00
N LEU A 124 25.67 -3.57 -2.59
CA LEU A 124 26.14 -2.42 -3.37
C LEU A 124 26.10 -2.69 -4.87
N GLU A 125 26.42 -3.92 -5.29
CA GLU A 125 26.51 -4.27 -6.70
C GLU A 125 25.27 -5.04 -7.20
N LYS A 126 24.93 -4.87 -8.49
CA LYS A 126 23.80 -5.61 -9.10
C LYS A 126 23.95 -7.13 -8.92
N ARG A 127 25.17 -7.64 -8.92
CA ARG A 127 25.46 -9.06 -8.70
C ARG A 127 25.00 -9.52 -7.31
N ASP A 128 25.26 -8.73 -6.27
CA ASP A 128 24.84 -9.05 -4.89
C ASP A 128 23.31 -9.09 -4.77
N PHE A 129 22.61 -8.18 -5.47
CA PHE A 129 21.14 -8.20 -5.54
C PHE A 129 20.60 -9.46 -6.24
N LEU A 130 21.24 -9.91 -7.31
CA LEU A 130 20.81 -11.11 -8.04
C LEU A 130 20.99 -12.37 -7.20
N GLU A 131 22.12 -12.52 -6.52
CA GLU A 131 22.40 -13.64 -5.62
C GLU A 131 21.39 -13.67 -4.46
N ARG A 132 21.16 -12.52 -3.83
CA ARG A 132 20.20 -12.41 -2.72
C ARG A 132 18.75 -12.61 -3.17
N ALA A 133 18.39 -12.20 -4.38
CA ALA A 133 17.06 -12.45 -4.94
C ALA A 133 16.83 -13.93 -5.27
N ALA A 134 17.87 -14.66 -5.69
CA ALA A 134 17.80 -16.10 -5.86
C ALA A 134 17.58 -16.83 -4.52
N GLU A 135 18.29 -16.42 -3.46
CA GLU A 135 18.05 -16.91 -2.09
C GLU A 135 16.60 -16.64 -1.65
N ALA A 136 16.10 -15.42 -1.90
CA ALA A 136 14.72 -15.05 -1.61
C ALA A 136 13.70 -15.96 -2.33
N GLN A 137 13.91 -16.28 -3.61
CA GLN A 137 13.04 -17.19 -4.35
C GLN A 137 13.03 -18.60 -3.74
N GLN A 138 14.19 -19.11 -3.30
CA GLN A 138 14.27 -20.41 -2.64
C GLN A 138 13.51 -20.44 -1.32
N LEU A 139 13.61 -19.37 -0.51
CA LEU A 139 12.87 -19.26 0.75
C LEU A 139 11.36 -19.22 0.52
N LEU A 140 10.91 -18.46 -0.48
CA LEU A 140 9.49 -18.38 -0.84
C LEU A 140 8.96 -19.73 -1.36
N ALA A 141 9.73 -20.41 -2.22
CA ALA A 141 9.38 -21.73 -2.71
C ALA A 141 9.31 -22.78 -1.58
N LYS A 142 10.27 -22.75 -0.66
CA LYS A 142 10.29 -23.63 0.52
C LYS A 142 9.10 -23.35 1.45
N ALA A 143 8.80 -22.08 1.73
CA ALA A 143 7.63 -21.72 2.53
C ALA A 143 6.32 -22.20 1.87
N ALA A 144 6.24 -22.15 0.54
CA ALA A 144 5.09 -22.67 -0.21
C ALA A 144 4.99 -24.21 -0.13
N SER A 145 6.12 -24.93 -0.17
CA SER A 145 6.11 -26.40 0.00
C SER A 145 5.78 -26.80 1.43
N ASP A 146 6.28 -26.07 2.43
CA ASP A 146 6.01 -26.33 3.85
C ASP A 146 4.53 -26.06 4.18
N ALA A 147 3.93 -25.02 3.58
CA ALA A 147 2.49 -24.76 3.66
C ALA A 147 1.66 -25.91 3.07
N LYS A 148 2.08 -26.50 1.95
CA LYS A 148 1.40 -27.67 1.35
C LYS A 148 1.58 -28.94 2.20
N ALA A 149 2.78 -29.21 2.71
CA ALA A 149 3.06 -30.40 3.52
C ALA A 149 2.36 -30.35 4.90
N SER A 150 2.22 -29.16 5.49
CA SER A 150 1.53 -28.95 6.76
C SER A 150 0.01 -29.10 6.69
N THR A 151 -0.59 -29.25 5.50
CA THR A 151 -2.04 -29.46 5.37
C THR A 151 -2.47 -30.91 5.73
N GLY A 152 -1.51 -31.84 5.91
CA GLY A 152 -1.79 -33.26 6.19
C GLY A 152 -1.61 -33.74 7.64
N SER A 153 -1.07 -32.93 8.55
CA SER A 153 -0.67 -33.39 9.89
C SER A 153 -1.42 -32.65 11.00
N LYS A 154 -2.30 -33.39 11.68
CA LYS A 154 -2.91 -33.15 13.01
C LYS A 154 -2.63 -31.79 13.64
N ALA A 155 -3.67 -30.96 13.62
CA ALA A 155 -3.83 -29.73 14.39
C ALA A 155 -3.31 -29.88 15.83
N ASN A 156 -2.13 -29.34 16.10
CA ASN A 156 -1.72 -29.00 17.45
C ASN A 156 -2.19 -27.58 17.70
N SER A 157 -3.34 -27.47 18.38
CA SER A 157 -3.86 -26.27 19.04
C SER A 157 -3.52 -24.91 18.40
N SER A 158 -3.85 -24.73 17.12
CA SER A 158 -4.21 -23.38 16.67
C SER A 158 -5.49 -23.06 17.43
N GLN A 159 -5.36 -22.33 18.54
CA GLN A 159 -6.49 -21.64 19.14
C GLN A 159 -7.01 -20.72 18.04
N LYS A 160 -7.99 -21.24 17.30
CA LYS A 160 -8.75 -20.52 16.29
C LYS A 160 -9.20 -19.27 17.02
N ALA A 161 -8.63 -18.13 16.63
CA ALA A 161 -9.01 -16.84 17.18
C ALA A 161 -10.53 -16.84 17.22
N GLU A 162 -11.09 -16.84 18.42
CA GLU A 162 -12.52 -16.97 18.53
C GLU A 162 -13.12 -15.78 17.75
N PRO A 163 -14.17 -15.99 16.95
CA PRO A 163 -14.72 -14.95 16.07
C PRO A 163 -15.06 -13.63 16.78
N TRP A 164 -15.22 -13.66 18.11
CA TRP A 164 -15.54 -12.49 18.93
C TRP A 164 -14.41 -11.47 19.08
N ASP A 165 -13.13 -11.85 18.91
CA ASP A 165 -12.00 -10.91 19.02
C ASP A 165 -12.04 -9.85 17.91
N VAL A 166 -12.33 -10.29 16.68
CA VAL A 166 -12.37 -9.45 15.48
C VAL A 166 -13.52 -8.44 15.57
N GLN A 167 -14.68 -8.90 16.03
CA GLN A 167 -15.86 -8.06 16.16
C GLN A 167 -15.65 -6.96 17.21
N ARG A 168 -15.09 -7.31 18.38
CA ARG A 168 -14.74 -6.33 19.41
C ARG A 168 -13.73 -5.30 18.93
N TYR A 169 -12.74 -5.73 18.15
CA TYR A 169 -11.78 -4.81 17.56
C TYR A 169 -12.44 -3.83 16.59
N ARG A 170 -13.32 -4.32 15.70
CA ARG A 170 -14.09 -3.47 14.78
C ARG A 170 -14.95 -2.45 15.53
N GLU A 171 -15.61 -2.87 16.60
CA GLU A 171 -16.43 -1.99 17.42
C GLU A 171 -15.65 -0.86 18.09
N LEU A 172 -14.34 -0.99 18.27
CA LEU A 172 -13.49 0.07 18.84
C LEU A 172 -13.10 1.15 17.83
N GLU A 173 -13.30 0.91 16.53
CA GLU A 173 -12.87 1.83 15.46
C GLU A 173 -11.39 2.21 15.61
N VAL A 174 -10.53 1.19 15.66
CA VAL A 174 -9.10 1.39 15.91
C VAL A 174 -8.40 1.92 14.66
N VAL A 175 -7.70 3.03 14.82
CA VAL A 175 -6.75 3.60 13.86
C VAL A 175 -5.35 3.17 14.23
N LEU A 176 -4.61 2.60 13.27
CA LEU A 176 -3.20 2.26 13.42
C LEU A 176 -2.34 3.32 12.73
N PHE A 177 -1.54 4.03 13.52
CA PHE A 177 -0.49 4.91 13.03
C PHE A 177 0.82 4.12 12.88
N ALA A 178 1.37 4.11 11.68
CA ALA A 178 2.55 3.34 11.30
C ALA A 178 3.53 4.17 10.49
N ARG A 179 4.75 3.64 10.29
CA ARG A 179 5.76 4.22 9.40
C ARG A 179 6.26 3.16 8.42
N GLY A 180 6.54 3.57 7.18
CA GLY A 180 7.26 2.78 6.21
C GLY A 180 8.56 2.17 6.78
N GLY A 181 8.77 0.89 6.51
CA GLY A 181 10.01 0.18 6.88
C GLY A 181 10.26 -0.05 8.37
N CYS A 182 9.30 0.23 9.27
CA CYS A 182 9.43 -0.10 10.68
C CYS A 182 9.07 -1.59 10.92
N PRO A 183 9.99 -2.44 11.43
CA PRO A 183 9.74 -3.87 11.64
C PRO A 183 8.51 -4.15 12.51
N HIS A 184 8.35 -3.39 13.60
CA HIS A 184 7.22 -3.54 14.51
C HIS A 184 5.87 -3.15 13.89
N CYS A 185 5.86 -2.16 12.99
CA CYS A 185 4.65 -1.80 12.25
C CYS A 185 4.25 -2.90 11.27
N VAL A 186 5.22 -3.50 10.58
CA VAL A 186 5.00 -4.61 9.67
C VAL A 186 4.42 -5.81 10.43
N SER A 187 5.01 -6.19 11.56
CA SER A 187 4.51 -7.29 12.40
C SER A 187 3.09 -7.03 12.91
N ALA A 188 2.80 -5.80 13.35
CA ALA A 188 1.46 -5.41 13.79
C ALA A 188 0.41 -5.56 12.67
N VAL A 189 0.70 -5.00 11.50
CA VAL A 189 -0.18 -5.09 10.32
C VAL A 189 -0.40 -6.54 9.90
N GLN A 190 0.66 -7.36 9.92
CA GLN A 190 0.58 -8.76 9.57
C GLN A 190 -0.30 -9.54 10.56
N LEU A 191 -0.18 -9.30 11.87
CA LEU A 191 -1.05 -9.96 12.86
C LEU A 191 -2.51 -9.57 12.65
N LEU A 192 -2.82 -8.27 12.46
CA LEU A 192 -4.19 -7.82 12.21
C LEU A 192 -4.80 -8.52 11.00
N ARG A 193 -4.04 -8.61 9.89
CA ARG A 193 -4.48 -9.30 8.67
C ARG A 193 -4.66 -10.80 8.87
N GLN A 194 -3.74 -11.46 9.56
CA GLN A 194 -3.84 -12.89 9.89
C GLN A 194 -5.06 -13.22 10.73
N ARG A 195 -5.49 -12.26 11.57
CA ARG A 195 -6.71 -12.36 12.39
C ARG A 195 -7.98 -11.98 11.62
N GLY A 196 -7.89 -11.68 10.32
CA GLY A 196 -9.05 -11.37 9.47
C GLY A 196 -9.50 -9.91 9.49
N LEU A 197 -8.74 -9.02 10.14
CA LEU A 197 -8.96 -7.57 10.06
C LEU A 197 -8.29 -7.05 8.79
N GLN A 198 -9.07 -6.93 7.72
CA GLN A 198 -8.62 -6.35 6.45
C GLN A 198 -9.05 -4.88 6.30
N ASP A 199 -10.02 -4.46 7.11
CA ASP A 199 -10.78 -3.22 7.03
C ASP A 199 -10.40 -2.17 8.10
N PHE A 200 -9.20 -2.27 8.69
CA PHE A 200 -8.74 -1.29 9.68
C PHE A 200 -8.12 -0.04 9.02
N GLU A 201 -8.27 1.10 9.68
CA GLU A 201 -7.71 2.37 9.21
C GLU A 201 -6.20 2.42 9.51
N LEU A 202 -5.38 2.43 8.46
CA LEU A 202 -3.92 2.57 8.56
C LEU A 202 -3.52 3.99 8.13
N GLN A 203 -2.93 4.75 9.05
CA GLN A 203 -2.38 6.07 8.77
C GLN A 203 -0.85 6.04 8.80
N ASP A 204 -0.22 6.44 7.69
CA ASP A 204 1.24 6.52 7.59
C ASP A 204 1.73 7.90 8.03
N VAL A 205 2.46 7.95 9.15
CA VAL A 205 3.02 9.19 9.71
C VAL A 205 4.27 9.68 8.96
N GLU A 206 4.77 8.94 7.98
CA GLU A 206 5.86 9.40 7.11
C GLU A 206 5.36 10.28 5.96
N TRP A 207 4.22 9.92 5.38
CA TRP A 207 3.74 10.50 4.11
C TRP A 207 2.52 11.39 4.25
N SER A 208 1.77 11.29 5.35
CA SER A 208 0.56 12.09 5.58
C SER A 208 0.79 13.16 6.65
N ALA A 209 0.83 14.43 6.23
CA ALA A 209 0.94 15.57 7.16
C ALA A 209 -0.24 15.63 8.14
N GLN A 210 -1.44 15.23 7.69
CA GLN A 210 -2.62 15.13 8.56
C GLN A 210 -2.43 14.04 9.63
N ALA A 211 -1.93 12.87 9.24
CA ALA A 211 -1.66 11.77 10.18
C ALA A 211 -0.60 12.16 11.22
N VAL A 212 0.43 12.91 10.82
CA VAL A 212 1.46 13.42 11.73
C VAL A 212 0.87 14.35 12.77
N GLU A 213 -0.01 15.25 12.37
CA GLU A 213 -0.65 16.20 13.29
C GLU A 213 -1.60 15.49 14.25
N GLU A 214 -2.46 14.60 13.73
CA GLU A 214 -3.36 13.77 14.56
C GLU A 214 -2.56 12.92 15.56
N PHE A 215 -1.52 12.22 15.10
CA PHE A 215 -0.63 11.43 15.95
C PHE A 215 0.01 12.26 17.09
N ARG A 216 0.44 13.49 16.80
CA ARG A 216 0.99 14.40 17.81
C ARG A 216 -0.06 14.86 18.81
N GLN A 217 -1.25 15.22 18.35
CA GLN A 217 -2.36 15.63 19.21
C GLN A 217 -2.80 14.51 20.16
N LEU A 218 -2.73 13.26 19.70
CA LEU A 218 -3.01 12.06 20.50
C LEU A 218 -1.85 11.68 21.45
N GLY A 219 -0.76 12.46 21.50
CA GLY A 219 0.38 12.22 22.38
C GLY A 219 1.31 11.09 21.92
N GLY A 220 1.25 10.71 20.64
CA GLY A 220 2.09 9.68 20.05
C GLY A 220 3.58 10.02 20.12
N ARG A 221 4.39 9.09 20.65
CA ARG A 221 5.86 9.24 20.76
C ARG A 221 6.65 8.22 19.93
N GLY A 222 6.00 7.16 19.48
CA GLY A 222 6.62 6.10 18.68
C GLY A 222 5.56 5.27 17.97
N VAL A 223 5.97 4.56 16.92
CA VAL A 223 5.12 3.67 16.12
C VAL A 223 5.54 2.21 16.29
N PRO A 224 4.62 1.22 16.12
CA PRO A 224 3.20 1.42 15.84
C PRO A 224 2.45 2.03 17.03
N PHE A 225 1.39 2.78 16.73
CA PHE A 225 0.54 3.42 17.73
C PHE A 225 -0.92 3.19 17.37
N PHE A 226 -1.67 2.67 18.33
CA PHE A 226 -3.07 2.31 18.17
C PHE A 226 -3.92 3.32 18.92
N TYR A 227 -5.01 3.76 18.31
CA TYR A 227 -5.96 4.67 18.93
C TYR A 227 -7.38 4.22 18.63
N SER A 228 -8.21 4.11 19.67
CA SER A 228 -9.62 3.75 19.56
C SER A 228 -10.47 5.02 19.55
N ARG A 229 -11.16 5.30 18.43
CA ARG A 229 -12.05 6.47 18.34
C ARG A 229 -13.21 6.39 19.32
N LYS A 230 -13.69 5.19 19.61
CA LYS A 230 -14.83 4.97 20.52
C LYS A 230 -14.49 5.24 21.98
N THR A 231 -13.34 4.81 22.44
CA THR A 231 -12.95 4.89 23.87
C THR A 231 -11.99 6.03 24.16
N GLN A 232 -11.45 6.68 23.12
CA GLN A 232 -10.44 7.75 23.23
C GLN A 232 -9.15 7.29 23.95
N LYS A 233 -8.90 5.98 24.00
CA LYS A 233 -7.69 5.38 24.56
C LYS A 233 -6.66 5.12 23.46
N SER A 234 -5.39 5.21 23.82
CA SER A 234 -4.27 4.93 22.93
C SER A 234 -3.28 3.94 23.55
N LEU A 235 -2.57 3.22 22.67
CA LEU A 235 -1.53 2.28 23.03
C LEU A 235 -0.33 2.50 22.12
N ALA A 236 0.83 2.79 22.71
CA ALA A 236 2.08 3.00 21.99
C ALA A 236 2.96 1.74 22.03
N GLY A 237 3.56 1.41 20.88
CA GLY A 237 4.47 0.27 20.74
C GLY A 237 3.77 -1.03 20.36
N TRP A 238 4.59 -2.01 19.97
CA TRP A 238 4.15 -3.37 19.68
C TRP A 238 4.86 -4.35 20.60
N LYS A 239 4.11 -5.32 21.11
CA LYS A 239 4.67 -6.47 21.81
C LYS A 239 4.99 -7.56 20.77
N PRO A 240 6.26 -7.91 20.54
CA PRO A 240 6.63 -8.91 19.53
C PRO A 240 6.11 -10.31 19.87
N ASP A 241 5.83 -10.56 21.15
CA ASP A 241 5.23 -11.78 21.69
C ASP A 241 3.69 -11.78 21.65
N ALA A 242 3.06 -10.69 21.17
CA ALA A 242 1.61 -10.64 21.00
C ALA A 242 1.18 -11.65 19.94
N THR A 243 0.59 -12.75 20.40
CA THR A 243 0.03 -13.78 19.52
C THR A 243 -1.42 -13.49 19.16
N ASP A 244 -2.15 -12.70 19.97
CA ASP A 244 -3.57 -12.41 19.83
C ASP A 244 -3.92 -10.91 19.92
N LEU A 245 -5.21 -10.62 19.70
CA LEU A 245 -5.75 -9.25 19.80
C LEU A 245 -6.20 -8.90 21.22
N ASN A 246 -6.18 -9.84 22.17
CA ASN A 246 -6.69 -9.61 23.51
C ASN A 246 -5.90 -8.52 24.22
N PHE A 247 -4.57 -8.48 24.01
CA PHE A 247 -3.75 -7.42 24.59
C PHE A 247 -4.18 -6.03 24.08
N LEU A 248 -4.50 -5.88 22.78
CA LEU A 248 -4.96 -4.62 22.21
C LEU A 248 -6.32 -4.24 22.78
N ILE A 249 -7.27 -5.17 22.77
CA ILE A 249 -8.63 -4.95 23.25
C ILE A 249 -8.60 -4.56 24.74
N ALA A 250 -7.81 -5.24 25.56
CA ALA A 250 -7.71 -4.96 26.99
C ALA A 250 -7.14 -3.57 27.32
N HIS A 251 -6.26 -3.02 26.48
CA HIS A 251 -5.71 -1.66 26.69
C HIS A 251 -6.59 -0.57 26.09
N LEU A 252 -7.37 -0.90 25.05
CA LEU A 252 -8.20 0.06 24.33
C LEU A 252 -9.65 0.12 24.85
N GLN A 253 -10.14 -0.87 25.60
CA GLN A 253 -11.42 -0.80 26.34
C GLN A 253 -11.27 0.01 27.62
#